data_AF-A0A960JNZ3-F1
#
_entry.id   AF-A0A960JNZ3-F1
#
_cell.length_a   1.000
_cell.length_b   1.000
_cell.length_c   1.000
_cell.angle_alpha   90.00
_cell.angle_beta   90.00
_cell.angle_gamma   90.00
#
_symmetry.space_group_name_H-M   'P 1'
#
loop_
_entity.id
_entity.type
_entity.pdbx_description
1 polymer ?
#
loop_
_entity_poly.entity_id
_entity_poly.type
_entity_poly.pdbx_seq_one_letter_code
_entity_poly.pdbx_strand_id
1 'polypeptide(L)'
;AVIVGYLLTRTNAVSWPLYAVGPMAVLVLTSARSTLNPRQTLRIGAGLAAGTLAALAPLVVGHAARGSLGSWFGDTVGAAGGLTSNGWVSAQSTVNLVSLSIQRLVTATAPGQLLGGAFWLCMCLLGPVLGARVAWSLVRRPDRALPPVTVVAVFTTLITAHYQVPVYVAFSAGLALIGHLALGDDPAPRSEARPLATRAAAWLLPSILLAGSLLGQAGEGPTRTLSETLSGERQALTADPALGTGLRLPPDEAEDYRAVLDAIDRHVDPGGSFLALPSNPELYDLSARRSPFRWWNASFGLSSAADRRAAIAEVRRHPPPLVVLRPDDKYLTDDVRPLVDEITDDYRRIDTIGEWELWVPNP
;
A
#
# COMPACT_ATOMS: atom_id res chain seq x y z
N ALA A 1 -7.62 -22.94 -9.74
CA ALA A 1 -9.03 -22.57 -9.51
C ALA A 1 -9.17 -21.41 -8.52
N VAL A 2 -8.72 -21.53 -7.27
CA VAL A 2 -8.88 -20.48 -6.23
C VAL A 2 -8.31 -19.12 -6.64
N ILE A 3 -7.05 -19.05 -7.07
CA ILE A 3 -6.42 -17.78 -7.49
C ILE A 3 -7.14 -17.17 -8.70
N VAL A 4 -7.52 -18.00 -9.67
CA VAL A 4 -8.27 -17.54 -10.86
C VAL A 4 -9.63 -16.98 -10.46
N GLY A 5 -10.41 -17.71 -9.65
CA GLY A 5 -11.71 -17.24 -9.15
C GLY A 5 -11.58 -15.94 -8.36
N TYR A 6 -10.59 -15.87 -7.47
CA TYR A 6 -10.28 -14.64 -6.72
C TYR A 6 -10.01 -13.47 -7.66
N LEU A 7 -9.09 -13.64 -8.62
CA LEU A 7 -8.73 -12.57 -9.55
C LEU A 7 -9.90 -12.14 -10.44
N LEU A 8 -10.73 -13.07 -10.90
CA LEU A 8 -11.92 -12.74 -11.69
C LEU A 8 -12.95 -11.93 -10.90
N THR A 9 -13.07 -12.15 -9.59
CA THR A 9 -14.01 -11.42 -8.73
C THR A 9 -13.47 -10.09 -8.20
N ARG A 10 -12.14 -9.91 -8.17
CA ARG A 10 -11.48 -8.79 -7.48
C ARG A 10 -10.62 -7.90 -8.37
N THR A 11 -10.51 -8.19 -9.66
CA THR A 11 -9.73 -7.38 -10.62
C THR A 11 -10.61 -6.92 -11.77
N ASN A 12 -10.32 -5.75 -12.34
CA ASN A 12 -10.99 -5.31 -13.55
C ASN A 12 -10.40 -5.99 -14.79
N ALA A 13 -11.14 -5.89 -15.91
CA ALA A 13 -10.81 -6.56 -17.17
C ALA A 13 -9.43 -6.18 -17.74
N VAL A 14 -8.83 -5.07 -17.32
CA VAL A 14 -7.53 -4.60 -17.81
C VAL A 14 -6.38 -4.97 -16.87
N SER A 15 -6.60 -4.94 -15.56
CA SER A 15 -5.58 -5.36 -14.58
C SER A 15 -5.30 -6.86 -14.68
N TRP A 16 -6.29 -7.65 -15.11
CA TRP A 16 -6.13 -9.07 -15.33
C TRP A 16 -5.07 -9.41 -16.40
N PRO A 17 -5.17 -8.93 -17.66
CA PRO A 17 -4.15 -9.22 -18.68
C PRO A 17 -2.78 -8.66 -18.32
N LEU A 18 -2.72 -7.51 -17.63
CA LEU A 18 -1.46 -6.91 -17.20
C LEU A 18 -0.76 -7.74 -16.12
N TYR A 19 -1.45 -8.02 -15.00
CA TYR A 19 -0.78 -8.50 -13.79
C TYR A 19 -1.08 -9.97 -13.45
N ALA A 20 -2.18 -10.55 -13.95
CA ALA A 20 -2.53 -11.94 -13.64
C ALA A 20 -1.96 -12.95 -14.64
N VAL A 21 -1.87 -12.60 -15.92
CA VAL A 21 -1.48 -13.55 -16.99
C VAL A 21 -0.08 -14.12 -16.75
N GLY A 22 0.89 -13.29 -16.37
CA GLY A 22 2.26 -13.73 -16.07
C GLY A 22 2.31 -14.82 -14.98
N PRO A 23 1.86 -14.53 -13.75
CA PRO A 23 1.76 -15.52 -12.68
C PRO A 23 0.99 -16.79 -13.07
N MET A 24 -0.13 -16.65 -13.80
CA MET A 24 -0.93 -17.80 -14.23
C MET A 24 -0.19 -18.66 -15.25
N ALA A 25 0.50 -18.05 -16.22
CA ALA A 25 1.33 -18.78 -17.17
C ALA A 25 2.46 -19.53 -16.45
N VAL A 26 3.11 -18.89 -15.47
CA VAL A 26 4.15 -19.54 -14.66
C VAL A 26 3.57 -20.73 -13.88
N LEU A 27 2.41 -20.59 -13.24
CA LEU A 27 1.73 -21.70 -12.55
C LEU A 27 1.41 -22.86 -13.49
N VAL A 28 0.81 -22.57 -14.64
CA VAL A 28 0.42 -23.61 -15.61
C VAL A 28 1.64 -24.33 -16.16
N LEU A 29 2.67 -23.60 -16.59
CA LEU A 29 3.89 -24.17 -17.14
C LEU A 29 4.68 -25.00 -16.13
N THR A 30 4.78 -24.52 -14.89
CA THR A 30 5.46 -25.27 -13.81
C THR A 30 4.66 -26.48 -13.37
N SER A 31 3.33 -26.37 -13.29
CA SER A 31 2.45 -27.50 -12.93
C SER A 31 2.47 -28.59 -14.00
N ALA A 32 2.40 -28.22 -15.28
CA ALA A 32 2.45 -29.16 -16.40
C ALA A 32 3.78 -29.93 -16.50
N ARG A 33 4.84 -29.44 -15.83
CA ARG A 33 6.18 -30.01 -15.86
C ARG A 33 6.65 -30.54 -14.51
N SER A 34 5.83 -30.40 -13.48
CA SER A 34 6.21 -30.86 -12.15
C SER A 34 6.30 -32.38 -12.16
N THR A 35 7.50 -32.89 -11.90
CA THR A 35 7.75 -34.33 -11.72
C THR A 35 7.69 -34.75 -10.25
N LEU A 36 7.41 -33.81 -9.34
CA LEU A 36 7.32 -34.08 -7.92
C LEU A 36 6.13 -34.98 -7.62
N ASN A 37 6.39 -36.09 -6.95
CA ASN A 37 5.31 -36.95 -6.47
C ASN A 37 4.58 -36.29 -5.27
N PRO A 38 3.33 -36.69 -4.97
CA PRO A 38 2.56 -36.09 -3.88
C PRO A 38 3.26 -36.13 -2.52
N ARG A 39 4.07 -37.16 -2.24
CA ARG A 39 4.81 -37.28 -0.97
C ARG A 39 5.91 -36.22 -0.85
N GLN A 40 6.65 -35.97 -1.92
CA GLN A 40 7.66 -34.90 -1.96
C GLN A 40 7.02 -33.52 -1.80
N THR A 41 5.91 -33.27 -2.51
CA THR A 41 5.15 -32.03 -2.38
C THR A 41 4.65 -31.81 -0.95
N LEU A 42 4.07 -32.84 -0.33
CA LEU A 42 3.64 -32.78 1.08
C LEU A 42 4.81 -32.55 2.03
N ARG A 43 5.96 -33.18 1.80
CA ARG A 43 7.17 -32.97 2.63
C ARG A 43 7.69 -31.54 2.54
N ILE A 44 7.73 -30.97 1.33
CA ILE A 44 8.12 -29.57 1.12
C ILE A 44 7.10 -28.65 1.81
N GLY A 45 5.81 -28.88 1.59
CA GLY A 45 4.73 -28.12 2.22
C GLY A 45 4.78 -28.17 3.75
N ALA A 46 4.99 -29.36 4.33
CA ALA A 46 5.13 -29.52 5.77
C ALA A 46 6.39 -28.84 6.32
N GLY A 47 7.51 -28.90 5.61
CA GLY A 47 8.73 -28.19 5.98
C GLY A 47 8.55 -26.67 5.99
N LEU A 48 7.89 -26.13 4.96
CA LEU A 48 7.53 -24.70 4.89
C LEU A 48 6.57 -24.31 6.01
N ALA A 49 5.53 -25.11 6.26
CA ALA A 49 4.57 -24.85 7.34
C ALA A 49 5.24 -24.86 8.72
N ALA A 50 6.11 -25.85 8.98
CA ALA A 50 6.87 -25.93 10.23
C ALA A 50 7.81 -24.72 10.40
N GLY A 51 8.50 -24.32 9.33
CA GLY A 51 9.34 -23.11 9.33
C GLY A 51 8.55 -21.84 9.63
N THR A 52 7.38 -21.66 9.00
CA THR A 52 6.47 -20.54 9.26
C THR A 52 5.98 -20.55 10.70
N LEU A 53 5.55 -21.69 11.24
CA LEU A 53 5.11 -21.81 12.63
C LEU A 53 6.23 -21.50 13.62
N ALA A 54 7.45 -21.99 13.37
CA ALA A 54 8.61 -21.70 14.20
C ALA A 54 8.96 -20.20 14.19
N ALA A 55 8.89 -19.56 13.01
CA ALA A 55 9.13 -18.12 12.87
C ALA A 55 8.04 -17.26 13.55
N LEU A 56 6.78 -17.73 13.55
CA LEU A 56 5.66 -17.04 14.20
C LEU A 56 5.59 -17.29 15.72
N ALA A 57 6.20 -18.36 16.22
CA ALA A 57 6.08 -18.75 17.62
C ALA A 57 6.42 -17.64 18.63
N PRO A 58 7.51 -16.85 18.48
CA PRO A 58 7.81 -15.77 19.41
C PRO A 58 6.70 -14.70 19.48
N LEU A 59 6.10 -14.36 18.33
CA LEU A 59 4.99 -13.41 18.25
C LEU A 59 3.74 -13.97 18.93
N VAL A 60 3.38 -15.22 18.62
CA VAL A 60 2.20 -15.88 19.20
C VAL A 60 2.33 -16.01 20.71
N VAL A 61 3.48 -16.48 21.20
CA VAL A 61 3.76 -16.59 22.65
C VAL A 61 3.71 -15.22 23.31
N GLY A 62 4.32 -14.20 22.69
CA GLY A 62 4.30 -12.83 23.19
C GLY A 62 2.89 -12.25 23.30
N HIS A 63 2.03 -12.48 22.32
CA HIS A 63 0.64 -12.00 22.35
C HIS A 63 -0.23 -12.82 23.31
N ALA A 64 -0.04 -14.13 23.38
CA ALA A 64 -0.74 -15.01 24.31
C ALA A 64 -0.41 -14.66 25.78
N ALA A 65 0.87 -14.44 26.10
CA ALA A 65 1.33 -14.06 27.44
C ALA A 65 0.74 -12.71 27.92
N ARG A 66 0.34 -11.82 26.99
CA ARG A 66 -0.29 -10.53 27.28
C ARG A 66 -1.81 -10.54 27.13
N GLY A 67 -2.43 -11.69 26.85
CA GLY A 67 -3.87 -11.79 26.59
C GLY A 67 -4.36 -11.07 25.32
N SER A 68 -3.44 -10.72 24.41
CA SER A 68 -3.73 -9.91 23.21
C SER A 68 -3.80 -10.73 21.92
N LEU A 69 -3.77 -12.07 22.00
CA LEU A 69 -3.71 -12.93 20.81
C LEU A 69 -4.93 -12.78 19.90
N GLY A 70 -6.14 -12.80 20.47
CA GLY A 70 -7.38 -12.67 19.69
C GLY A 70 -7.50 -11.29 19.04
N SER A 71 -7.18 -10.24 19.80
CA SER A 71 -7.24 -8.85 19.35
C SER A 71 -6.18 -8.58 18.26
N TRP A 72 -4.96 -9.08 18.43
CA TRP A 72 -3.89 -9.02 17.43
C TRP A 72 -4.24 -9.77 16.15
N PHE A 73 -4.78 -10.99 16.27
CA PHE A 73 -5.17 -11.79 15.11
C PHE A 73 -6.31 -11.13 14.34
N GLY A 74 -7.32 -10.60 15.05
CA GLY A 74 -8.40 -9.82 14.47
C GLY A 74 -7.89 -8.62 13.68
N ASP A 75 -6.98 -7.83 14.26
CA ASP A 75 -6.47 -6.61 13.63
C ASP A 75 -5.48 -6.88 12.48
N THR A 76 -4.72 -7.98 12.56
CA THR A 76 -3.68 -8.28 11.56
C THR A 76 -4.22 -9.11 10.41
N VAL A 77 -5.02 -10.14 10.70
CA VAL A 77 -5.51 -11.10 9.72
C VAL A 77 -6.96 -10.79 9.33
N GLY A 78 -7.82 -10.56 10.32
CA GLY A 78 -9.23 -10.25 10.09
C GLY A 78 -9.43 -8.96 9.32
N ALA A 79 -8.84 -7.86 9.81
CA ALA A 79 -8.94 -6.55 9.16
C ALA A 79 -8.32 -6.52 7.76
N ALA A 80 -7.23 -7.28 7.55
CA ALA A 80 -6.63 -7.43 6.21
C ALA A 80 -7.58 -8.11 5.22
N GLY A 81 -8.43 -9.04 5.67
CA GLY A 81 -9.51 -9.61 4.86
C GLY A 81 -10.60 -8.57 4.53
N GLY A 82 -10.95 -7.73 5.52
CA GLY A 82 -11.96 -6.66 5.39
C GLY A 82 -11.55 -5.52 4.45
N LEU A 83 -10.24 -5.28 4.26
CA LEU A 83 -9.74 -4.32 3.28
C LEU A 83 -10.30 -4.53 1.87
N THR A 84 -10.60 -5.77 1.52
CA THR A 84 -11.08 -6.14 0.18
C THR A 84 -12.52 -5.71 -0.10
N SER A 85 -13.31 -5.38 0.92
CA SER A 85 -14.69 -4.89 0.76
C SER A 85 -14.81 -3.37 0.74
N ASN A 86 -13.73 -2.63 0.98
CA ASN A 86 -13.77 -1.17 0.99
C ASN A 86 -13.98 -0.60 -0.42
N GLY A 87 -15.03 0.19 -0.63
CA GLY A 87 -15.41 0.73 -1.95
C GLY A 87 -14.32 1.58 -2.61
N TRP A 88 -13.52 2.31 -1.83
CA TRP A 88 -12.42 3.13 -2.36
C TRP A 88 -11.32 2.29 -3.04
N VAL A 89 -11.12 1.04 -2.62
CA VAL A 89 -10.16 0.12 -3.26
C VAL A 89 -10.60 -0.20 -4.70
N SER A 90 -11.91 -0.36 -4.91
CA SER A 90 -12.47 -0.60 -6.24
C SER A 90 -12.57 0.65 -7.12
N ALA A 91 -12.56 1.85 -6.53
CA ALA A 91 -12.66 3.11 -7.27
C ALA A 91 -11.38 3.45 -8.04
N GLN A 92 -10.23 2.96 -7.57
CA GLN A 92 -8.94 3.20 -8.22
C GLN A 92 -8.71 2.19 -9.36
N SER A 93 -8.12 2.67 -10.45
CA SER A 93 -7.89 1.85 -11.65
C SER A 93 -6.50 2.06 -12.20
N THR A 94 -5.75 0.97 -12.34
CA THR A 94 -4.43 0.99 -12.98
C THR A 94 -4.54 1.37 -14.47
N VAL A 95 -5.73 1.22 -15.06
CA VAL A 95 -6.03 1.74 -16.40
C VAL A 95 -5.83 3.23 -16.46
N ASN A 96 -6.30 3.96 -15.45
CA ASN A 96 -6.14 5.42 -15.41
C ASN A 96 -4.65 5.77 -15.33
N LEU A 97 -3.86 5.04 -14.53
CA LEU A 97 -2.41 5.24 -14.47
C LEU A 97 -1.74 5.03 -15.82
N VAL A 98 -2.03 3.92 -16.51
CA VAL A 98 -1.45 3.61 -17.82
C VAL A 98 -1.90 4.65 -18.87
N SER A 99 -3.19 4.92 -18.96
CA SER A 99 -3.76 5.86 -19.93
C SER A 99 -3.25 7.28 -19.72
N LEU A 100 -3.24 7.77 -18.49
CA LEU A 100 -2.69 9.10 -18.17
C LEU A 100 -1.19 9.15 -18.42
N SER A 101 -0.44 8.09 -18.13
CA SER A 101 1.00 8.04 -18.43
C SER A 101 1.27 8.12 -19.93
N ILE A 102 0.49 7.39 -20.75
CA ILE A 102 0.57 7.45 -22.22
C ILE A 102 0.16 8.84 -22.72
N GLN A 103 -0.94 9.38 -22.22
CA GLN A 103 -1.40 10.73 -22.58
C GLN A 103 -0.30 11.75 -22.29
N ARG A 104 0.33 11.69 -21.11
CA ARG A 104 1.45 12.56 -20.74
C ARG A 104 2.62 12.43 -21.70
N LEU A 105 2.99 11.22 -22.13
CA LEU A 105 4.05 11.03 -23.12
C LEU A 105 3.73 11.68 -24.49
N VAL A 106 2.44 11.69 -24.89
CA VAL A 106 2.00 12.25 -26.17
C VAL A 106 1.84 13.77 -26.10
N THR A 107 1.31 14.29 -25.00
CA THR A 107 0.93 15.71 -24.87
C THR A 107 1.91 16.54 -24.04
N ALA A 108 3.04 15.97 -23.61
CA ALA A 108 3.99 16.70 -22.77
C ALA A 108 4.55 17.92 -23.47
N THR A 109 4.48 19.06 -22.78
CA THR A 109 5.09 20.32 -23.21
C THR A 109 6.40 20.61 -22.46
N ALA A 110 6.72 19.83 -21.43
CA ALA A 110 7.90 19.98 -20.60
C ALA A 110 8.64 18.65 -20.38
N PRO A 111 9.98 18.64 -20.24
CA PRO A 111 10.76 17.42 -19.99
C PRO A 111 10.34 16.64 -18.73
N GLY A 112 9.91 17.35 -17.69
CA GLY A 112 9.41 16.72 -16.44
C GLY A 112 8.18 15.85 -16.68
N GLN A 113 7.25 16.32 -17.52
CA GLN A 113 6.03 15.57 -17.87
C GLN A 113 6.35 14.33 -18.70
N LEU A 114 7.32 14.42 -19.63
CA LEU A 114 7.81 13.26 -20.37
C LEU A 114 8.44 12.23 -19.44
N LEU A 115 9.32 12.67 -18.53
CA LEU A 115 9.97 11.78 -17.56
C LEU A 115 8.96 11.14 -16.61
N GLY A 116 8.00 11.91 -16.10
CA GLY A 116 6.93 11.42 -15.23
C GLY A 116 6.04 10.38 -15.91
N GLY A 117 5.58 10.67 -17.14
CA GLY A 117 4.83 9.71 -17.95
C GLY A 117 5.62 8.45 -18.27
N ALA A 118 6.90 8.58 -18.65
CA ALA A 118 7.78 7.44 -18.90
C ALA A 118 7.99 6.60 -17.63
N PHE A 119 8.24 7.25 -16.49
CA PHE A 119 8.44 6.62 -15.19
C PHE A 119 7.23 5.76 -14.81
N TRP A 120 6.03 6.35 -14.77
CA TRP A 120 4.83 5.63 -14.34
C TRP A 120 4.41 4.53 -15.32
N LEU A 121 4.59 4.74 -16.62
CA LEU A 121 4.38 3.68 -17.62
C LEU A 121 5.35 2.51 -17.39
N CYS A 122 6.63 2.80 -17.16
CA CYS A 122 7.63 1.78 -16.85
C CYS A 122 7.26 0.99 -15.58
N MET A 123 6.84 1.70 -14.52
CA MET A 123 6.40 1.09 -13.26
C MET A 123 5.24 0.11 -13.46
N CYS A 124 4.25 0.47 -14.29
CA CYS A 124 3.12 -0.39 -14.60
C CYS A 124 3.51 -1.60 -15.47
N LEU A 125 4.47 -1.44 -16.39
CA LEU A 125 4.85 -2.49 -17.35
C LEU A 125 5.90 -3.48 -16.81
N LEU A 126 6.66 -3.11 -15.78
CA LEU A 126 7.69 -3.96 -15.18
C LEU A 126 7.17 -5.36 -14.81
N GLY A 127 6.10 -5.43 -14.03
CA GLY A 127 5.49 -6.69 -13.61
C GLY A 127 5.05 -7.59 -14.77
N PRO A 128 4.18 -7.09 -15.69
CA PRO A 128 3.74 -7.83 -16.87
C PRO A 128 4.90 -8.35 -17.73
N VAL A 129 5.89 -7.50 -18.00
CA VAL A 129 7.06 -7.86 -18.83
C VAL A 129 7.91 -8.91 -18.12
N LEU A 130 8.07 -8.82 -16.79
CA LEU A 130 8.74 -9.86 -16.02
C LEU A 130 8.01 -11.20 -16.14
N GLY A 131 6.70 -11.22 -15.92
CA GLY A 131 5.88 -12.42 -16.05
C GLY A 131 6.02 -13.09 -17.41
N ALA A 132 5.95 -12.30 -18.48
CA ALA A 132 6.15 -12.79 -19.84
C ALA A 132 7.57 -13.37 -20.05
N ARG A 133 8.61 -12.69 -19.56
CA ARG A 133 10.00 -13.17 -19.67
C ARG A 133 10.23 -14.47 -18.91
N VAL A 134 9.63 -14.63 -17.72
CA VAL A 134 9.71 -15.87 -16.94
C VAL A 134 9.01 -17.01 -17.66
N ALA A 135 7.77 -16.79 -18.10
CA ALA A 135 7.01 -17.81 -18.85
C ALA A 135 7.76 -18.24 -20.12
N TRP A 136 8.31 -17.29 -20.86
CA TRP A 136 9.14 -17.56 -22.03
C TRP A 136 10.42 -18.33 -21.70
N SER A 137 11.10 -17.96 -20.61
CA SER A 137 12.30 -18.66 -20.14
C SER A 137 12.00 -20.11 -19.80
N LEU A 138 10.88 -20.38 -19.12
CA LEU A 138 10.41 -21.73 -18.86
C LEU A 138 10.17 -22.47 -20.18
N VAL A 139 9.43 -21.89 -21.12
CA VAL A 139 9.14 -22.56 -22.41
C VAL A 139 10.41 -22.91 -23.17
N ARG A 140 11.35 -21.97 -23.31
CA ARG A 140 12.58 -22.16 -24.12
C ARG A 140 13.66 -22.98 -23.43
N ARG A 141 13.71 -22.99 -22.09
CA ARG A 141 14.77 -23.62 -21.30
C ARG A 141 14.17 -24.39 -20.13
N PRO A 142 13.47 -25.51 -20.42
CA PRO A 142 12.70 -26.25 -19.42
C PRO A 142 13.53 -26.77 -18.24
N ASP A 143 14.79 -27.14 -18.49
CA ASP A 143 15.67 -27.72 -17.48
C ASP A 143 16.37 -26.68 -16.60
N ARG A 144 16.16 -25.39 -16.89
CA ARG A 144 16.83 -24.31 -16.21
C ARG A 144 16.06 -23.93 -14.94
N ALA A 145 16.75 -23.98 -13.80
CA ALA A 145 16.26 -23.39 -12.58
C ALA A 145 16.11 -21.87 -12.72
N LEU A 146 14.93 -21.35 -12.37
CA LEU A 146 14.70 -19.92 -12.23
C LEU A 146 15.23 -19.44 -10.86
N PRO A 147 15.81 -18.23 -10.78
CA PRO A 147 16.09 -17.62 -9.48
C PRO A 147 14.79 -17.49 -8.66
N PRO A 148 14.76 -17.93 -7.39
CA PRO A 148 13.54 -17.86 -6.58
C PRO A 148 12.95 -16.44 -6.48
N VAL A 149 13.82 -15.42 -6.38
CA VAL A 149 13.42 -14.01 -6.30
C VAL A 149 12.60 -13.57 -7.52
N THR A 150 12.89 -14.12 -8.70
CA THR A 150 12.16 -13.81 -9.92
C THR A 150 10.73 -14.35 -9.86
N VAL A 151 10.55 -15.57 -9.33
CA VAL A 151 9.21 -16.15 -9.13
C VAL A 151 8.44 -15.32 -8.12
N VAL A 152 9.03 -15.02 -6.96
CA VAL A 152 8.41 -14.16 -5.94
C VAL A 152 7.99 -12.81 -6.52
N ALA A 153 8.87 -12.16 -7.29
CA ALA A 153 8.59 -10.88 -7.92
C ALA A 153 7.39 -10.95 -8.88
N VAL A 154 7.30 -11.99 -9.73
CA VAL A 154 6.14 -12.20 -10.61
C VAL A 154 4.84 -12.30 -9.81
N PHE A 155 4.79 -13.13 -8.76
CA PHE A 155 3.57 -13.29 -7.96
C PHE A 155 3.23 -12.06 -7.13
N THR A 156 4.22 -11.26 -6.75
CA THR A 156 3.97 -10.02 -6.00
C THR A 156 3.19 -8.99 -6.84
N THR A 157 3.30 -9.04 -8.17
CA THR A 157 2.49 -8.17 -9.06
C THR A 157 0.98 -8.38 -8.92
N LEU A 158 0.54 -9.52 -8.37
CA LEU A 158 -0.88 -9.74 -8.05
C LEU A 158 -1.39 -8.76 -6.99
N ILE A 159 -0.51 -8.23 -6.13
CA ILE A 159 -0.86 -7.17 -5.18
C ILE A 159 -1.32 -5.93 -5.93
N THR A 160 -0.63 -5.54 -7.00
CA THR A 160 -1.02 -4.40 -7.86
C THR A 160 -2.31 -4.67 -8.64
N ALA A 161 -2.54 -5.93 -9.03
CA ALA A 161 -3.81 -6.32 -9.65
C ALA A 161 -4.99 -6.12 -8.69
N HIS A 162 -4.78 -6.44 -7.41
CA HIS A 162 -5.78 -6.38 -6.36
C HIS A 162 -5.97 -4.96 -5.81
N TYR A 163 -4.88 -4.26 -5.48
CA TYR A 163 -4.87 -2.89 -5.00
C TYR A 163 -4.32 -1.98 -6.08
N GLN A 164 -5.21 -1.38 -6.86
CA GLN A 164 -4.88 -0.55 -8.03
C GLN A 164 -4.50 0.89 -7.65
N VAL A 165 -3.80 1.05 -6.52
CA VAL A 165 -3.35 2.33 -5.97
C VAL A 165 -1.87 2.50 -6.30
N PRO A 166 -1.39 3.72 -6.65
CA PRO A 166 -0.01 3.96 -7.07
C PRO A 166 1.07 3.38 -6.14
N VAL A 167 0.85 3.42 -4.81
CA VAL A 167 1.80 2.88 -3.83
C VAL A 167 2.08 1.38 -4.00
N TYR A 168 1.05 0.58 -4.36
CA TYR A 168 1.24 -0.85 -4.58
C TYR A 168 1.86 -1.17 -5.93
N VAL A 169 1.69 -0.29 -6.94
CA VAL A 169 2.49 -0.35 -8.17
C VAL A 169 3.96 -0.17 -7.80
N ALA A 170 4.28 0.80 -6.93
CA ALA A 170 5.64 1.07 -6.51
C ALA A 170 6.31 -0.09 -5.76
N PHE A 171 5.61 -0.70 -4.81
CA PHE A 171 6.11 -1.89 -4.10
C PHE A 171 6.36 -3.07 -5.03
N SER A 172 5.44 -3.37 -5.94
CA SER A 172 5.60 -4.46 -6.91
C SER A 172 6.70 -4.18 -7.92
N ALA A 173 6.84 -2.93 -8.38
CA ALA A 173 7.83 -2.54 -9.38
C ALA A 173 9.26 -2.71 -8.87
N GLY A 174 9.54 -2.39 -7.60
CA GLY A 174 10.86 -2.61 -7.00
C GLY A 174 11.29 -4.08 -7.05
N LEU A 175 10.39 -4.99 -6.66
CA LEU A 175 10.65 -6.43 -6.74
C LEU A 175 10.72 -6.92 -8.18
N ALA A 176 9.88 -6.40 -9.08
CA ALA A 176 9.92 -6.74 -10.50
C ALA A 176 11.26 -6.34 -11.14
N LEU A 177 11.82 -5.19 -10.76
CA LEU A 177 13.15 -4.75 -11.20
C LEU A 177 14.24 -5.72 -10.73
N ILE A 178 14.22 -6.14 -9.47
CA ILE A 178 15.15 -7.17 -8.95
C ILE A 178 14.98 -8.48 -9.74
N GLY A 179 13.74 -8.89 -10.02
CA GLY A 179 13.46 -10.07 -10.83
C GLY A 179 14.03 -9.97 -12.26
N HIS A 180 13.96 -8.79 -12.88
CA HIS A 180 14.55 -8.53 -14.19
C HIS A 180 16.07 -8.60 -14.19
N LEU A 181 16.72 -8.05 -13.15
CA LEU A 181 18.18 -8.10 -12.97
C LEU A 181 18.65 -9.55 -12.76
N ALA A 182 17.96 -10.30 -11.88
CA ALA A 182 18.27 -11.70 -11.62
C ALA A 182 18.13 -12.61 -12.86
N LEU A 183 17.19 -12.31 -13.76
CA LEU A 183 17.09 -12.97 -15.07
C LEU A 183 18.16 -12.49 -16.07
N GLY A 184 18.65 -11.26 -15.90
CA GLY A 184 19.61 -10.60 -16.79
C GLY A 184 21.03 -11.11 -16.65
N ASP A 185 21.44 -11.44 -15.42
CA ASP A 185 22.75 -11.99 -15.03
C ASP A 185 23.03 -13.40 -15.55
N ASP A 186 22.13 -13.92 -16.37
CA ASP A 186 22.35 -15.15 -17.10
C ASP A 186 23.53 -15.01 -18.09
N PRO A 187 24.64 -15.74 -17.88
CA PRO A 187 25.70 -15.84 -18.88
C PRO A 187 25.13 -16.65 -20.05
N ALA A 188 24.58 -15.93 -21.04
CA ALA A 188 24.32 -16.54 -22.34
C ALA A 188 25.61 -17.24 -22.81
N PRO A 189 25.51 -18.41 -23.47
CA PRO A 189 26.68 -19.05 -24.06
C PRO A 189 27.45 -17.99 -24.88
N ARG A 190 28.75 -17.87 -24.59
CA ARG A 190 29.66 -16.80 -25.08
C ARG A 190 29.65 -16.58 -26.61
N SER A 191 29.02 -17.48 -27.38
CA SER A 191 28.88 -17.40 -28.83
C SER A 191 27.76 -16.49 -29.32
N GLU A 192 26.77 -16.14 -28.49
CA GLU A 192 25.74 -15.17 -28.88
C GLU A 192 26.03 -13.83 -28.19
N ALA A 193 26.77 -12.96 -28.88
CA ALA A 193 26.85 -11.56 -28.50
C ALA A 193 25.42 -11.02 -28.42
N ARG A 194 24.89 -10.87 -27.19
CA ARG A 194 23.63 -10.16 -26.99
C ARG A 194 23.78 -8.82 -27.69
N PRO A 195 22.88 -8.45 -28.63
CA PRO A 195 22.98 -7.18 -29.32
C PRO A 195 23.17 -6.05 -28.32
N LEU A 196 24.04 -5.09 -28.62
CA LEU A 196 24.29 -3.92 -27.78
C LEU A 196 22.97 -3.26 -27.34
N ALA A 197 21.97 -3.27 -28.23
CA ALA A 197 20.61 -2.81 -27.99
C ALA A 197 19.91 -3.50 -26.79
N THR A 198 20.09 -4.81 -26.60
CA THR A 198 19.47 -5.55 -25.49
C THR A 198 20.12 -5.20 -24.15
N ARG A 199 21.43 -4.96 -24.14
CA ARG A 199 22.14 -4.49 -22.94
C ARG A 199 21.77 -3.04 -22.63
N ALA A 200 21.71 -2.18 -23.64
CA ALA A 200 21.28 -0.79 -23.49
C ALA A 200 19.84 -0.71 -22.94
N ALA A 201 18.91 -1.51 -23.47
CA ALA A 201 17.53 -1.59 -22.98
C ALA A 201 17.45 -2.07 -21.53
N ALA A 202 18.32 -3.00 -21.11
CA ALA A 202 18.37 -3.49 -19.73
C ALA A 202 18.80 -2.41 -18.73
N TRP A 203 19.61 -1.43 -19.16
CA TRP A 203 20.02 -0.29 -18.32
C TRP A 203 19.08 0.91 -18.44
N LEU A 204 18.48 1.13 -19.61
CA LEU A 204 17.58 2.25 -19.86
C LEU A 204 16.40 2.26 -18.88
N LEU A 205 15.79 1.11 -18.63
CA LEU A 205 14.64 0.97 -17.74
C LEU A 205 14.99 1.35 -16.28
N PRO A 206 16.01 0.76 -15.61
CA PRO A 206 16.48 1.22 -14.31
C PRO A 206 16.84 2.71 -14.30
N SER A 207 17.45 3.24 -15.36
CA SER A 207 17.81 4.66 -15.44
C SER A 207 16.61 5.59 -15.48
N ILE A 208 15.57 5.27 -16.26
CA ILE A 208 14.30 6.03 -16.27
C ILE A 208 13.65 5.99 -14.88
N LEU A 209 13.63 4.81 -14.25
CA LEU A 209 13.06 4.64 -12.91
C LEU A 209 13.83 5.43 -11.86
N LEU A 210 15.16 5.39 -11.89
CA LEU A 210 16.02 6.13 -10.98
C LEU A 210 15.84 7.64 -11.18
N ALA A 211 15.93 8.12 -12.43
CA ALA A 211 15.77 9.53 -12.75
C ALA A 211 14.38 10.04 -12.37
N GLY A 212 13.32 9.32 -12.74
CA GLY A 212 11.95 9.69 -12.37
C GLY A 212 11.72 9.69 -10.86
N SER A 213 12.28 8.70 -10.14
CA SER A 213 12.20 8.63 -8.68
C SER A 213 12.88 9.84 -8.04
N LEU A 214 14.15 10.11 -8.40
CA LEU A 214 14.94 11.17 -7.79
C LEU A 214 14.47 12.57 -8.16
N LEU A 215 14.05 12.77 -9.41
CA LEU A 215 13.72 14.10 -9.93
C LEU A 215 12.25 14.49 -9.78
N GLY A 216 11.33 13.54 -9.58
CA GLY A 216 9.89 13.84 -9.56
C GLY A 216 9.05 13.14 -8.49
N GLN A 217 9.58 12.17 -7.76
CA GLN A 217 8.83 11.39 -6.76
C GLN A 217 9.46 11.40 -5.35
N ALA A 218 10.74 11.76 -5.23
CA ALA A 218 11.46 11.71 -3.96
C ALA A 218 11.10 12.90 -3.06
N GLY A 219 10.59 12.58 -1.86
CA GLY A 219 10.23 13.57 -0.85
C GLY A 219 9.05 14.41 -1.31
N GLU A 220 7.94 13.75 -1.66
CA GLU A 220 6.74 14.40 -2.17
C GLU A 220 5.60 14.23 -1.17
N GLY A 221 4.76 15.27 -1.05
CA GLY A 221 3.69 15.35 -0.04
C GLY A 221 2.48 14.46 -0.36
N PRO A 222 1.66 14.12 0.65
CA PRO A 222 0.49 13.26 0.48
C PRO A 222 -0.67 13.93 -0.29
N THR A 223 -0.65 15.26 -0.41
CA THR A 223 -1.73 16.07 -1.01
C THR A 223 -1.66 16.18 -2.52
N ARG A 224 -0.61 15.64 -3.17
CA ARG A 224 -0.53 15.65 -4.63
C ARG A 224 -1.71 14.92 -5.25
N THR A 225 -2.36 15.60 -6.17
CA THR A 225 -3.31 14.97 -7.07
C THR A 225 -2.60 13.89 -7.89
N LEU A 226 -3.38 12.94 -8.42
CA LEU A 226 -2.83 11.93 -9.31
C LEU A 226 -2.15 12.57 -10.54
N SER A 227 -2.72 13.65 -11.06
CA SER A 227 -2.19 14.37 -12.22
C SER A 227 -0.81 14.98 -11.93
N GLU A 228 -0.65 15.65 -10.79
CA GLU A 228 0.63 16.21 -10.34
C GLU A 228 1.63 15.08 -10.14
N THR A 229 1.23 14.00 -9.44
CA THR A 229 2.03 12.78 -9.21
C THR A 229 2.61 12.23 -10.51
N LEU A 230 1.77 12.06 -11.53
CA LEU A 230 2.18 11.56 -12.84
C LEU A 230 3.07 12.53 -13.61
N SER A 231 2.93 13.83 -13.37
CA SER A 231 3.71 14.88 -14.04
C SER A 231 5.09 15.09 -13.43
N GLY A 232 5.36 14.49 -12.26
CA GLY A 232 6.62 14.70 -11.53
C GLY A 232 6.76 16.12 -10.97
N GLU A 233 5.64 16.85 -10.84
CA GLU A 233 5.63 18.19 -10.26
C GLU A 233 6.00 18.14 -8.78
N ARG A 234 7.05 18.85 -8.40
CA ARG A 234 7.55 18.84 -7.03
C ARG A 234 6.91 19.95 -6.22
N GLN A 235 6.52 19.62 -5.00
CA GLN A 235 6.13 20.61 -4.01
C GLN A 235 7.32 20.98 -3.13
N ALA A 236 7.39 22.25 -2.73
CA ALA A 236 8.41 22.70 -1.78
C ALA A 236 8.05 22.16 -0.39
N LEU A 237 8.85 21.23 0.13
CA LEU A 237 8.68 20.72 1.48
C LEU A 237 9.65 21.41 2.44
N THR A 238 9.12 21.93 3.53
CA THR A 238 9.87 22.56 4.61
C THR A 238 9.88 21.67 5.85
N ALA A 239 11.04 21.52 6.48
CA ALA A 239 11.10 20.95 7.82
C ALA A 239 10.59 22.00 8.80
N ASP A 240 9.58 21.66 9.60
CA ASP A 240 9.09 22.51 10.67
C ASP A 240 9.61 21.97 12.01
N PRO A 241 10.56 22.66 12.68
CA PRO A 241 11.09 22.22 13.97
C PRO A 241 10.02 22.07 15.05
N ALA A 242 8.90 22.79 14.96
CA ALA A 242 7.80 22.71 15.92
C ALA A 242 7.05 21.37 15.84
N LEU A 243 7.09 20.70 14.68
CA LEU A 243 6.50 19.37 14.45
C LEU A 243 7.51 18.24 14.74
N GLY A 244 8.66 18.54 15.35
CA GLY A 244 9.69 17.57 15.67
C GLY A 244 10.63 17.24 14.50
N THR A 245 11.62 16.39 14.77
CA THR A 245 12.80 16.23 13.90
C THR A 245 12.57 15.19 12.81
N GLY A 246 11.81 15.52 11.76
CA GLY A 246 11.82 14.69 10.56
C GLY A 246 10.70 14.92 9.56
N LEU A 247 9.56 15.44 10.00
CA LEU A 247 8.44 15.67 9.10
C LEU A 247 8.73 16.87 8.19
N ARG A 248 8.54 16.66 6.88
CA ARG A 248 8.69 17.71 5.87
C ARG A 248 7.36 17.82 5.15
N LEU A 249 6.72 18.97 5.28
CA LEU A 249 5.39 19.25 4.75
C LEU A 249 5.44 20.51 3.87
N PRO A 250 4.47 20.69 2.97
CA PRO A 250 4.15 22.01 2.44
C PRO A 250 3.93 23.04 3.59
N PRO A 251 4.32 24.31 3.42
CA PRO A 251 4.24 25.30 4.50
C PRO A 251 2.83 25.52 5.05
N ASP A 252 1.82 25.47 4.18
CA ASP A 252 0.39 25.55 4.50
C ASP A 252 -0.07 24.35 5.33
N GLU A 253 0.30 23.13 4.94
CA GLU A 253 0.02 21.93 5.75
C GLU A 253 0.71 21.99 7.12
N ALA A 254 1.95 22.49 7.19
CA ALA A 254 2.66 22.65 8.46
C ALA A 254 1.95 23.63 9.40
N GLU A 255 1.33 24.69 8.87
CA GLU A 255 0.52 25.62 9.64
C GLU A 255 -0.75 24.95 10.18
N ASP A 256 -1.46 24.18 9.35
CA ASP A 256 -2.64 23.45 9.79
C ASP A 256 -2.30 22.42 10.89
N TYR A 257 -1.20 21.67 10.74
CA TYR A 257 -0.72 20.74 11.77
C TYR A 257 -0.44 21.47 13.09
N ARG A 258 0.27 22.60 13.06
CA ARG A 258 0.54 23.41 14.27
C ARG A 258 -0.77 23.84 14.93
N ALA A 259 -1.73 24.34 14.16
CA ALA A 259 -3.01 24.78 14.68
C ALA A 259 -3.85 23.63 15.28
N VAL A 260 -3.81 22.43 14.68
CA VAL A 260 -4.43 21.22 15.27
C VAL A 260 -3.73 20.82 16.57
N LEU A 261 -2.40 20.82 16.63
CA LEU A 261 -1.65 20.50 17.85
C LEU A 261 -1.92 21.50 18.98
N ASP A 262 -1.98 22.80 18.66
CA ASP A 262 -2.37 23.85 19.62
C ASP A 262 -3.80 23.65 20.13
N ALA A 263 -4.72 23.17 19.29
CA ALA A 263 -6.07 22.83 19.71
C ALA A 263 -6.10 21.58 20.62
N ILE A 264 -5.27 20.57 20.35
CA ILE A 264 -5.09 19.40 21.21
C ILE A 264 -4.55 19.83 22.57
N ASP A 265 -3.51 20.65 22.63
CA ASP A 265 -2.92 21.10 23.90
C ASP A 265 -3.87 21.95 24.76
N ARG A 266 -4.80 22.68 24.12
CA ARG A 266 -5.84 23.46 24.84
C ARG A 266 -6.96 22.60 25.43
N HIS A 267 -7.26 21.44 24.84
CA HIS A 267 -8.43 20.63 25.22
C HIS A 267 -8.06 19.29 25.88
N VAL A 268 -6.81 18.84 25.75
CA VAL A 268 -6.39 17.50 26.16
C VAL A 268 -5.21 17.61 27.12
N ASP A 269 -5.44 17.19 28.37
CA ASP A 269 -4.40 17.18 29.40
C ASP A 269 -3.13 16.45 28.96
N PRO A 270 -1.94 16.87 29.43
CA PRO A 270 -0.69 16.14 29.21
C PRO A 270 -0.81 14.66 29.56
N GLY A 271 -0.49 13.78 28.60
CA GLY A 271 -0.61 12.33 28.75
C GLY A 271 -2.04 11.77 28.66
N GLY A 272 -3.03 12.64 28.43
CA GLY A 272 -4.42 12.27 28.14
C GLY A 272 -4.59 11.61 26.76
N SER A 273 -5.85 11.40 26.39
CA SER A 273 -6.23 10.82 25.10
C SER A 273 -7.24 11.70 24.37
N PHE A 274 -7.17 11.68 23.04
CA PHE A 274 -8.18 12.28 22.16
C PHE A 274 -8.46 11.30 21.03
N LEU A 275 -9.56 11.48 20.29
CA LEU A 275 -9.93 10.56 19.23
C LEU A 275 -9.68 11.19 17.86
N ALA A 276 -8.77 10.62 17.08
CA ALA A 276 -8.53 11.02 15.69
C ALA A 276 -9.20 10.04 14.71
N LEU A 277 -10.11 10.53 13.87
CA LEU A 277 -10.88 9.74 12.90
C LEU A 277 -10.67 10.23 11.45
N PRO A 278 -10.73 9.31 10.46
CA PRO A 278 -10.76 7.85 10.61
C PRO A 278 -9.37 7.24 10.88
N SER A 279 -8.28 7.94 10.58
CA SER A 279 -6.91 7.44 10.73
C SER A 279 -5.88 8.57 10.68
N ASN A 280 -5.49 9.12 11.82
CA ASN A 280 -4.40 10.10 11.92
C ASN A 280 -3.44 9.75 13.07
N PRO A 281 -2.81 8.56 13.05
CA PRO A 281 -1.95 8.11 14.15
C PRO A 281 -0.75 9.03 14.41
N GLU A 282 -0.30 9.76 13.40
CA GLU A 282 0.76 10.76 13.50
C GLU A 282 0.43 11.87 14.50
N LEU A 283 -0.84 12.25 14.67
CA LEU A 283 -1.23 13.28 15.63
C LEU A 283 -0.99 12.84 17.08
N TYR A 284 -1.08 11.54 17.37
CA TYR A 284 -0.77 11.01 18.71
C TYR A 284 0.72 11.12 19.03
N ASP A 285 1.57 10.83 18.05
CA ASP A 285 3.03 10.93 18.18
C ASP A 285 3.46 12.39 18.35
N LEU A 286 2.98 13.27 17.47
CA LEU A 286 3.31 14.70 17.48
C LEU A 286 2.84 15.42 18.75
N SER A 287 1.68 15.05 19.31
CA SER A 287 1.13 15.65 20.53
C SER A 287 1.55 14.94 21.83
N ALA A 288 2.29 13.82 21.74
CA ALA A 288 2.57 12.94 22.87
C ALA A 288 1.31 12.55 23.68
N ARG A 289 0.18 12.33 22.99
CA ARG A 289 -1.09 11.86 23.57
C ARG A 289 -1.39 10.42 23.11
N ARG A 290 -2.35 9.78 23.76
CA ARG A 290 -2.73 8.39 23.46
C ARG A 290 -4.00 8.33 22.63
N SER A 291 -4.10 7.31 21.77
CA SER A 291 -5.40 6.89 21.24
C SER A 291 -6.22 6.24 22.37
N PRO A 292 -7.52 6.56 22.50
CA PRO A 292 -8.42 5.85 23.42
C PRO A 292 -8.69 4.41 22.95
N PHE A 293 -8.33 4.08 21.70
CA PHE A 293 -8.54 2.76 21.12
C PHE A 293 -7.23 2.06 20.76
N ARG A 294 -7.26 0.73 20.76
CA ARG A 294 -6.14 -0.13 20.36
C ARG A 294 -5.81 -0.07 18.86
N TRP A 295 -6.79 0.29 18.05
CA TRP A 295 -6.64 0.38 16.60
C TRP A 295 -6.07 1.74 16.22
N TRP A 296 -5.19 1.75 15.24
CA TRP A 296 -4.60 2.98 14.69
C TRP A 296 -5.42 3.58 13.54
N ASN A 297 -6.32 2.79 12.97
CA ASN A 297 -7.23 3.18 11.88
C ASN A 297 -8.62 2.58 12.15
N ALA A 298 -9.63 3.44 12.23
CA ALA A 298 -11.01 3.07 12.54
C ALA A 298 -11.59 2.09 11.53
N SER A 299 -11.23 2.21 10.25
CA SER A 299 -11.71 1.28 9.20
C SER A 299 -11.20 -0.14 9.38
N PHE A 300 -10.10 -0.34 10.13
CA PHE A 300 -9.59 -1.67 10.47
C PHE A 300 -10.12 -2.15 11.81
N GLY A 301 -10.27 -1.23 12.76
CA GLY A 301 -10.78 -1.56 14.10
C GLY A 301 -12.28 -1.84 14.16
N LEU A 302 -13.07 -1.23 13.28
CA LEU A 302 -14.53 -1.26 13.30
C LEU A 302 -15.14 -2.23 12.26
N SER A 303 -14.43 -3.32 11.98
CA SER A 303 -14.76 -4.30 10.93
C SER A 303 -16.04 -5.11 11.16
N SER A 304 -16.67 -4.99 12.32
CA SER A 304 -17.91 -5.69 12.65
C SER A 304 -18.90 -4.81 13.41
N ALA A 305 -20.18 -5.18 13.37
CA ALA A 305 -21.21 -4.51 14.17
C ALA A 305 -20.96 -4.62 15.68
N ALA A 306 -20.27 -5.68 16.14
CA ALA A 306 -19.89 -5.82 17.54
C ALA A 306 -18.80 -4.81 17.92
N ASP A 307 -17.77 -4.66 17.09
CA ASP A 307 -16.68 -3.69 17.32
C ASP A 307 -17.22 -2.26 17.32
N ARG A 308 -18.14 -1.93 16.40
CA ARG A 308 -18.81 -0.62 16.36
C ARG A 308 -19.58 -0.32 17.65
N ARG A 309 -20.42 -1.25 18.10
CA ARG A 309 -21.16 -1.09 19.36
C ARG A 309 -20.23 -0.93 20.55
N ALA A 310 -19.13 -1.69 20.58
CA ALA A 310 -18.14 -1.58 21.64
C ALA A 310 -17.44 -0.21 21.62
N ALA A 311 -17.05 0.30 20.44
CA ALA A 311 -16.43 1.60 20.30
C ALA A 311 -17.38 2.75 20.69
N ILE A 312 -18.64 2.71 20.23
CA ILE A 312 -19.67 3.69 20.62
C ILE A 312 -19.90 3.66 22.13
N ALA A 313 -20.04 2.47 22.72
CA ALA A 313 -20.22 2.33 24.16
C ALA A 313 -19.01 2.86 24.96
N GLU A 314 -17.80 2.68 24.44
CA GLU A 314 -16.58 3.20 25.06
C GLU A 314 -16.52 4.74 24.98
N VAL A 315 -16.82 5.33 23.82
CA VAL A 315 -16.92 6.80 23.68
C VAL A 315 -17.96 7.37 24.64
N ARG A 316 -19.14 6.74 24.77
CA ARG A 316 -20.17 7.20 25.72
C ARG A 316 -19.73 7.07 27.17
N ARG A 317 -19.00 6.00 27.51
CA ARG A 317 -18.55 5.77 28.88
C ARG A 317 -17.41 6.73 29.25
N HIS A 318 -16.49 6.96 28.32
CA HIS A 318 -15.26 7.72 28.48
C HIS A 318 -15.13 8.70 27.32
N PRO A 319 -15.96 9.78 27.28
CA PRO A 319 -15.98 10.71 26.16
C PRO A 319 -14.62 11.37 25.98
N PRO A 320 -13.97 11.21 24.81
CA PRO A 320 -12.75 11.94 24.52
C PRO A 320 -12.98 13.45 24.66
N PRO A 321 -12.08 14.19 25.34
CA PRO A 321 -12.22 15.64 25.48
C PRO A 321 -12.15 16.39 24.14
N LEU A 322 -11.55 15.76 23.13
CA LEU A 322 -11.45 16.27 21.77
C LEU A 322 -11.58 15.11 20.77
N VAL A 323 -12.32 15.34 19.70
CA VAL A 323 -12.32 14.51 18.49
C VAL A 323 -11.80 15.34 17.31
N VAL A 324 -10.84 14.78 16.59
CA VAL A 324 -10.26 15.35 15.36
C VAL A 324 -10.72 14.50 14.19
N LEU A 325 -11.63 15.01 13.35
CA LEU A 325 -12.28 14.27 12.27
C LEU A 325 -11.82 14.79 10.91
N ARG A 326 -11.45 13.90 9.98
CA ARG A 326 -11.32 14.21 8.55
C ARG A 326 -12.51 13.66 7.77
N PRO A 327 -13.50 14.49 7.40
CA PRO A 327 -14.77 14.00 6.84
C PRO A 327 -14.61 13.40 5.43
N ASP A 328 -13.60 13.84 4.67
CA ASP A 328 -13.38 13.42 3.28
C ASP A 328 -12.30 12.32 3.14
N ASP A 329 -11.80 11.78 4.25
CA ASP A 329 -10.78 10.74 4.22
C ASP A 329 -11.35 9.41 3.69
N LYS A 330 -10.61 8.75 2.78
CA LYS A 330 -11.01 7.48 2.15
C LYS A 330 -11.27 6.33 3.13
N TYR A 331 -10.74 6.40 4.36
CA TYR A 331 -10.97 5.43 5.43
C TYR A 331 -12.26 5.72 6.22
N LEU A 332 -13.00 6.79 5.91
CA LEU A 332 -14.33 7.05 6.43
C LEU A 332 -15.38 6.17 5.72
N THR A 333 -15.28 4.86 5.98
CA THR A 333 -16.13 3.82 5.40
C THR A 333 -17.52 3.80 6.04
N ASP A 334 -18.46 3.08 5.43
CA ASP A 334 -19.81 2.86 6.00
C ASP A 334 -19.78 2.18 7.37
N ASP A 335 -18.70 1.46 7.69
CA ASP A 335 -18.49 0.89 9.02
C ASP A 335 -18.00 1.93 10.05
N VAL A 336 -17.36 3.01 9.62
CA VAL A 336 -16.89 4.07 10.53
C VAL A 336 -17.97 5.13 10.75
N ARG A 337 -18.81 5.40 9.74
CA ARG A 337 -19.86 6.45 9.79
C ARG A 337 -20.75 6.40 11.02
N PRO A 338 -21.28 5.24 11.48
CA PRO A 338 -22.12 5.20 12.67
C PRO A 338 -21.44 5.71 13.95
N LEU A 339 -20.11 5.56 14.07
CA LEU A 339 -19.36 6.13 15.20
C LEU A 339 -19.24 7.65 15.05
N VAL A 340 -19.06 8.13 13.82
CA VAL A 340 -18.98 9.58 13.53
C VAL A 340 -20.33 10.23 13.79
N ASP A 341 -21.43 9.65 13.31
CA ASP A 341 -22.79 10.15 13.50
C ASP A 341 -23.08 10.32 15.01
N GLU A 342 -22.74 9.30 15.80
CA GLU A 342 -22.85 9.34 17.27
C GLU A 342 -22.03 10.49 17.88
N ILE A 343 -20.78 10.67 17.44
CA ILE A 343 -19.95 11.78 17.92
C ILE A 343 -20.58 13.11 17.54
N THR A 344 -21.06 13.27 16.31
CA THR A 344 -21.65 14.54 15.86
C THR A 344 -22.95 14.90 16.58
N ASP A 345 -23.66 13.92 17.14
CA ASP A 345 -24.86 14.14 17.94
C ASP A 345 -24.52 14.62 19.38
N ASP A 346 -23.51 14.02 20.01
CA ASP A 346 -23.14 14.28 21.41
C ASP A 346 -22.06 15.38 21.58
N TYR A 347 -21.44 15.81 20.47
CA TYR A 347 -20.36 16.79 20.45
C TYR A 347 -20.78 18.02 19.66
N ARG A 348 -20.14 19.15 19.94
CA ARG A 348 -20.22 20.36 19.13
C ARG A 348 -18.92 20.59 18.38
N ARG A 349 -19.02 20.96 17.11
CA ARG A 349 -17.87 21.43 16.34
C ARG A 349 -17.41 22.78 16.86
N ILE A 350 -16.12 22.91 17.17
CA ILE A 350 -15.51 24.14 17.69
C ILE A 350 -14.68 24.87 16.64
N ASP A 351 -14.15 24.15 15.66
CA ASP A 351 -13.27 24.72 14.64
C ASP A 351 -13.18 23.82 13.39
N THR A 352 -12.65 24.39 12.32
CA THR A 352 -12.22 23.69 11.10
C THR A 352 -10.85 24.21 10.69
N ILE A 353 -9.85 23.32 10.70
CA ILE A 353 -8.45 23.64 10.39
C ILE A 353 -8.05 22.76 9.20
N GLY A 354 -7.79 23.36 8.05
CA GLY A 354 -7.53 22.61 6.82
C GLY A 354 -8.63 21.56 6.54
N GLU A 355 -8.24 20.30 6.46
CA GLU A 355 -9.13 19.15 6.24
C GLU A 355 -9.71 18.54 7.54
N TRP A 356 -9.36 19.10 8.70
CA TRP A 356 -9.79 18.60 10.01
C TRP A 356 -10.94 19.42 10.59
N GLU A 357 -11.96 18.72 11.07
CA GLU A 357 -12.98 19.27 11.96
C GLU A 357 -12.66 18.90 13.41
N LEU A 358 -12.76 19.89 14.31
CA LEU A 358 -12.51 19.71 15.73
C LEU A 358 -13.82 19.73 16.51
N TRP A 359 -14.03 18.71 17.33
CA TRP A 359 -15.28 18.50 18.08
C TRP A 359 -14.99 18.27 19.56
N VAL A 360 -15.79 18.88 20.44
CA VAL A 360 -15.70 18.70 21.90
C VAL A 360 -17.07 18.28 22.46
N PRO A 361 -17.12 17.55 23.59
CA PRO A 361 -18.39 17.14 24.18
C PRO A 361 -19.34 18.32 24.43
N ASN A 362 -20.64 18.10 24.26
CA ASN A 362 -21.65 19.05 24.71
C ASN A 362 -21.60 19.20 26.26
N PRO A 363 -21.85 20.42 26.79
CA PRO A 363 -21.78 20.71 28.22
C PRO A 363 -22.87 20.06 29.07
#